data_AF-A0A2R7MIN5-F1
#
_entry.id   AF-A0A2R7MIN5-F1
#
_cell.length_a   1.000
_cell.length_b   1.000
_cell.length_c   1.000
_cell.angle_alpha   90.00
_cell.angle_beta   90.00
_cell.angle_gamma   90.00
#
_symmetry.space_group_name_H-M   'P 1'
#
loop_
_entity.id
_entity.type
_entity.pdbx_description
1 polymer ?
#
loop_
_entity_poly.entity_id
_entity_poly.type
_entity_poly.pdbx_seq_one_letter_code
_entity_poly.pdbx_strand_id
1 'polypeptide(L)'
;MMNVSIDTDGTGVVTLPGQSVPITAADSDAARAQAVEVLVAYTATTGQRQYAHAIDTGTSLMLTIDPDGAVTVDREHARALAPVVEPAVDEEPAQPIRETVDELPATPAVLPEPAADTVPAPTPHIDPDFDLTSGGERRSRVRSAMITFDDGSTEIIRGTILLGRRPPEDAEGVDATVTVDDPARSVSKSHCILSFHDGTLWVTDQSSANGTTVTEPGKDPIDLTPGHARTVVTGTRLQIGDRSFTVTIPAPRATRAR
;
A
#
# COMPACT_ATOMS: atom_id res chain seq x y z
N MET A 1 14.04 5.94 -6.64
CA MET A 1 13.01 6.71 -5.93
C MET A 1 13.68 7.44 -4.79
N MET A 2 13.14 8.57 -4.36
CA MET A 2 13.55 9.21 -3.11
C MET A 2 12.63 8.76 -1.97
N ASN A 3 13.21 8.54 -0.79
CA ASN A 3 12.42 8.25 0.41
C ASN A 3 12.72 9.32 1.46
N VAL A 4 11.73 9.70 2.25
CA VAL A 4 11.87 10.61 3.38
C VAL A 4 11.29 9.95 4.62
N SER A 5 11.98 10.03 5.74
CA SER A 5 11.42 9.75 7.06
C SER A 5 11.61 10.99 7.92
N ILE A 6 10.56 11.42 8.61
CA ILE A 6 10.59 12.52 9.58
C ILE A 6 9.89 12.05 10.85
N ASP A 7 10.60 12.18 11.96
CA ASP A 7 10.14 11.80 13.28
C ASP A 7 9.55 13.02 14.01
N THR A 8 8.76 12.77 15.07
CA THR A 8 8.05 13.83 15.82
C THR A 8 8.99 14.79 16.55
N ASP A 9 10.24 14.38 16.78
CA ASP A 9 11.29 15.17 17.44
C ASP A 9 12.05 16.12 16.49
N GLY A 10 11.71 16.13 15.19
CA GLY A 10 12.41 16.95 14.19
C GLY A 10 13.67 16.31 13.61
N THR A 11 13.96 15.05 13.93
CA THR A 11 14.97 14.25 13.22
C THR A 11 14.38 13.56 12.00
N GLY A 12 15.24 13.05 11.13
CA GLY A 12 14.80 12.33 9.94
C GLY A 12 15.92 12.00 8.97
N VAL A 13 15.56 11.46 7.80
CA VAL A 13 16.49 11.17 6.71
C VAL A 13 15.80 11.31 5.35
N VAL A 14 16.45 12.01 4.42
CA VAL A 14 16.10 12.01 3.00
C VAL A 14 17.08 11.09 2.27
N THR A 15 16.59 9.93 1.83
CA THR A 15 17.34 8.99 1.00
C THR A 15 17.12 9.30 -0.47
N LEU A 16 18.15 9.86 -1.09
CA LEU A 16 18.28 10.11 -2.52
C LEU A 16 18.94 8.91 -3.22
N PRO A 17 18.82 8.76 -4.54
CA PRO A 17 19.55 7.74 -5.30
C PRO A 17 21.08 7.82 -5.07
N GLY A 18 21.61 6.87 -4.30
CA GLY A 18 23.04 6.77 -3.97
C GLY A 18 23.52 7.62 -2.78
N GLN A 19 22.64 8.33 -2.07
CA GLN A 19 23.02 9.20 -0.95
C GLN A 19 21.89 9.34 0.08
N SER A 20 22.16 9.16 1.37
CA SER A 20 21.24 9.53 2.44
C SER A 20 21.69 10.83 3.12
N VAL A 21 20.76 11.77 3.26
CA VAL A 21 20.97 13.09 3.89
C VAL A 21 20.21 13.09 5.22
N PRO A 22 20.90 13.08 6.38
CA PRO A 22 20.23 13.18 7.67
C PRO A 22 19.63 14.58 7.85
N ILE A 23 18.48 14.63 8.51
CA ILE A 23 17.78 15.84 8.90
C ILE A 23 17.79 15.95 10.41
N THR A 24 17.98 17.18 10.91
CA THR A 24 17.99 17.48 12.33
C THR A 24 17.57 18.94 12.49
N ALA A 25 16.32 19.13 12.85
CA ALA A 25 15.69 20.43 13.04
C ALA A 25 15.19 20.58 14.49
N ALA A 26 14.59 21.73 14.81
CA ALA A 26 14.05 21.99 16.15
C ALA A 26 12.73 21.24 16.43
N ASP A 27 12.02 20.86 15.37
CA ASP A 27 10.70 20.24 15.38
C ASP A 27 10.39 19.62 14.00
N SER A 28 9.29 18.88 13.90
CA SER A 28 8.87 18.21 12.66
C SER A 28 8.51 19.17 11.51
N ASP A 29 8.07 20.41 11.76
CA ASP A 29 7.75 21.36 10.68
C ASP A 29 9.01 21.91 10.02
N ALA A 30 9.99 22.28 10.85
CA ALA A 30 11.32 22.64 10.37
C ALA A 30 12.02 21.47 9.66
N ALA A 31 11.81 20.22 10.11
CA ALA A 31 12.30 19.02 9.43
C ALA A 31 11.64 18.80 8.05
N ARG A 32 10.33 19.02 7.93
CA ARG A 32 9.59 18.99 6.64
C ARG A 32 10.13 20.01 5.66
N ALA A 33 10.35 21.25 6.11
CA ALA A 33 10.92 22.31 5.28
C ALA A 33 12.30 21.93 4.74
N GLN A 34 13.19 21.44 5.61
CA GLN A 34 14.52 20.97 5.23
C GLN A 34 14.46 19.76 4.26
N ALA A 35 13.52 18.84 4.45
CA ALA A 35 13.32 17.71 3.54
C ALA A 35 12.89 18.15 2.14
N VAL A 36 11.95 19.10 2.07
CA VAL A 36 11.49 19.69 0.81
C VAL A 36 12.64 20.39 0.07
N GLU A 37 13.49 21.17 0.77
CA GLU A 37 14.66 21.79 0.13
C GLU A 37 15.62 20.76 -0.49
N VAL A 38 15.92 19.66 0.23
CA VAL A 38 16.80 18.59 -0.28
C VAL A 38 16.18 17.89 -1.51
N LEU A 39 14.88 17.59 -1.47
CA LEU A 39 14.17 16.97 -2.60
C LEU A 39 14.10 17.88 -3.83
N VAL A 40 13.79 19.17 -3.64
CA VAL A 40 13.73 20.17 -4.72
C VAL A 40 15.11 20.40 -5.33
N ALA A 41 16.15 20.54 -4.51
CA ALA A 41 17.52 20.68 -4.98
C ALA A 41 17.95 19.47 -5.81
N TYR A 42 17.69 18.24 -5.33
CA TYR A 42 17.98 17.03 -6.11
C TYR A 42 17.21 17.00 -7.43
N THR A 43 15.91 17.28 -7.39
CA THR A 43 15.03 17.27 -8.58
C THR A 43 15.52 18.25 -9.64
N ALA A 44 15.91 19.46 -9.24
CA ALA A 44 16.51 20.47 -10.12
C ALA A 44 17.81 19.99 -10.79
N THR A 45 18.67 19.21 -10.12
CA THR A 45 19.87 18.62 -10.76
C THR A 45 19.53 17.60 -11.85
N THR A 46 18.42 16.88 -11.71
CA THR A 46 17.99 15.87 -12.69
C THR A 46 17.21 16.45 -13.86
N GLY A 47 16.60 17.63 -13.71
CA GLY A 47 15.76 18.26 -14.73
C GLY A 47 14.53 17.42 -15.13
N GLN A 48 14.13 16.45 -14.30
CA GLN A 48 12.99 15.56 -14.51
C GLN A 48 12.09 15.60 -13.28
N ARG A 49 10.78 15.47 -13.47
CA ARG A 49 9.84 15.25 -12.36
C ARG A 49 10.27 14.02 -11.57
N GLN A 50 10.27 14.15 -10.26
CA GLN A 50 10.60 13.08 -9.33
C GLN A 50 9.40 12.75 -8.44
N TYR A 51 9.45 11.53 -7.89
CA TYR A 51 8.50 11.06 -6.88
C TYR A 51 9.28 10.69 -5.63
N ALA A 52 8.85 11.24 -4.50
CA ALA A 52 9.38 10.88 -3.20
C ALA A 52 8.27 10.26 -2.37
N HIS A 53 8.58 9.12 -1.76
CA HIS A 53 7.73 8.57 -0.71
C HIS A 53 8.18 9.17 0.63
N ALA A 54 7.24 9.63 1.47
CA ALA A 54 7.57 10.30 2.73
C ALA A 54 6.77 9.71 3.90
N ILE A 55 7.45 9.25 4.94
CA ILE A 55 6.87 8.87 6.22
C ILE A 55 7.05 10.07 7.16
N ASP A 56 5.99 10.84 7.38
CA ASP A 56 5.97 12.00 8.25
C ASP A 56 5.21 11.68 9.54
N THR A 57 5.92 11.51 10.65
CA THR A 57 5.34 11.17 11.95
C THR A 57 4.46 9.91 11.92
N GLY A 58 4.85 8.92 11.09
CA GLY A 58 4.09 7.70 10.82
C GLY A 58 3.01 7.81 9.73
N THR A 59 2.71 9.03 9.25
CA THR A 59 1.81 9.24 8.10
C THR A 59 2.59 9.05 6.80
N SER A 60 2.17 8.08 6.01
CA SER A 60 2.78 7.77 4.72
C SER A 60 2.21 8.67 3.62
N LEU A 61 3.05 9.32 2.84
CA LEU A 61 2.70 10.35 1.85
C LEU A 61 3.40 10.05 0.52
N MET A 62 2.74 10.32 -0.60
CA MET A 62 3.39 10.39 -1.90
C MET A 62 3.57 11.85 -2.31
N LEU A 63 4.79 12.25 -2.62
CA LEU A 63 5.17 13.59 -3.04
C LEU A 63 5.56 13.57 -4.51
N THR A 64 4.98 14.49 -5.30
CA THR A 64 5.50 14.82 -6.63
C THR A 64 6.35 16.07 -6.51
N ILE A 65 7.56 16.04 -7.07
CA ILE A 65 8.45 17.19 -7.14
C ILE A 65 8.69 17.48 -8.60
N ASP A 66 8.22 18.63 -9.06
CA ASP A 66 8.43 19.12 -10.43
C ASP A 66 9.79 19.85 -10.55
N PRO A 67 10.39 19.90 -11.76
CA PRO A 67 11.70 20.52 -11.98
C PRO A 67 11.69 22.05 -11.87
N ASP A 68 10.51 22.69 -11.75
CA ASP A 68 10.35 24.10 -11.40
C ASP A 68 10.36 24.35 -9.88
N GLY A 69 10.43 23.29 -9.07
CA GLY A 69 10.41 23.34 -7.61
C GLY A 69 9.03 23.22 -6.98
N ALA A 70 7.96 23.06 -7.77
CA ALA A 70 6.64 22.78 -7.21
C ALA A 70 6.61 21.39 -6.55
N VAL A 71 6.20 21.35 -5.29
CA VAL A 71 5.95 20.10 -4.55
C VAL A 71 4.45 19.96 -4.34
N THR A 72 3.87 18.87 -4.86
CA THR A 72 2.48 18.49 -4.58
C THR A 72 2.44 17.26 -3.71
N VAL A 73 1.69 17.36 -2.61
CA VAL A 73 1.38 16.21 -1.74
C VAL A 73 0.14 15.54 -2.31
N ASP A 74 0.28 14.30 -2.76
CA ASP A 74 -0.83 13.47 -3.22
C ASP A 74 -1.57 12.93 -1.97
N ARG A 75 -2.42 13.79 -1.38
CA ARG A 75 -3.07 13.52 -0.08
C ARG A 75 -4.11 12.41 -0.14
N GLU A 76 -4.73 12.14 -1.29
CA GLU A 76 -5.62 10.98 -1.45
C GLU A 76 -4.81 9.70 -1.34
N HIS A 77 -3.69 9.64 -2.05
CA HIS A 77 -2.71 8.56 -1.99
C HIS A 77 -2.07 8.42 -0.59
N ALA A 78 -1.87 9.52 0.12
CA ALA A 78 -1.33 9.53 1.48
C ALA A 78 -2.31 9.03 2.54
N ARG A 79 -3.59 9.46 2.45
CA ARG A 79 -4.69 8.95 3.29
C ARG A 79 -4.74 7.42 3.23
N ALA A 80 -4.69 6.87 2.00
CA ALA A 80 -4.66 5.42 1.80
C ALA A 80 -3.48 4.77 2.52
N LEU A 81 -2.28 5.29 2.32
CA LEU A 81 -1.03 4.71 2.84
C LEU A 81 -0.83 4.89 4.35
N ALA A 82 -1.70 5.62 5.05
CA ALA A 82 -1.57 5.83 6.49
C ALA A 82 -1.95 4.56 7.26
N PRO A 83 -1.17 4.17 8.30
CA PRO A 83 -1.54 3.04 9.13
C PRO A 83 -2.88 3.31 9.83
N VAL A 84 -3.82 2.37 9.71
CA VAL A 84 -4.98 2.33 10.60
C VAL A 84 -4.46 1.99 11.99
N VAL A 85 -4.26 3.03 12.81
CA VAL A 85 -3.87 2.90 14.21
C VAL A 85 -5.06 2.30 14.96
N GLU A 86 -5.09 0.97 15.08
CA GLU A 86 -5.85 0.35 16.17
C GLU A 86 -5.31 0.91 17.49
N PRO A 87 -6.17 1.35 18.43
CA PRO A 87 -5.70 1.84 19.71
C PRO A 87 -4.89 0.74 20.39
N ALA A 88 -3.65 1.05 20.75
CA ALA A 88 -2.77 0.12 21.43
C ALA A 88 -3.44 -0.38 22.72
N VAL A 89 -3.75 -1.68 22.75
CA VAL A 89 -3.98 -2.39 24.00
C VAL A 89 -2.62 -2.55 24.69
N ASP A 90 -2.55 -2.13 25.96
CA ASP A 90 -1.35 -2.12 26.79
C ASP A 90 -0.42 -3.33 26.60
N GLU A 91 0.87 -3.05 26.42
CA GLU A 91 1.93 -4.03 26.62
C GLU A 91 2.06 -4.37 28.12
N GLU A 92 1.42 -5.45 28.57
CA GLU A 92 1.78 -6.07 29.85
C GLU A 92 3.08 -6.89 29.67
N PRO A 93 4.16 -6.61 30.43
CA PRO A 93 5.49 -7.12 30.11
C PRO A 93 5.66 -8.62 30.37
N ALA A 94 6.47 -9.24 29.50
CA ALA A 94 6.73 -10.68 29.50
C ALA A 94 7.29 -11.24 30.82
N GLN A 95 6.85 -12.45 31.17
CA GLN A 95 7.51 -13.30 32.17
C GLN A 95 7.93 -14.65 31.56
N PRO A 96 9.02 -15.27 32.06
CA PRO A 96 9.76 -16.27 31.29
C PRO A 96 9.17 -17.68 31.36
N ILE A 97 9.30 -18.37 30.22
CA ILE A 97 9.13 -19.81 30.03
C ILE A 97 9.71 -20.64 31.18
N ARG A 98 8.89 -21.56 31.70
CA ARG A 98 9.32 -22.76 32.42
C ARG A 98 8.68 -23.99 31.78
N GLU A 99 9.54 -24.87 31.34
CA GLU A 99 9.22 -26.15 30.72
C GLU A 99 8.89 -27.18 31.81
N THR A 100 7.69 -27.79 31.75
CA THR A 100 7.36 -29.00 32.50
C THR A 100 6.41 -29.86 31.67
N VAL A 101 6.87 -31.03 31.25
CA VAL A 101 6.04 -32.12 30.73
C VAL A 101 5.16 -32.69 31.86
N ASP A 102 3.86 -32.94 31.62
CA ASP A 102 3.36 -34.33 31.58
C ASP A 102 1.89 -34.47 31.09
N GLU A 103 1.65 -35.65 30.50
CA GLU A 103 0.42 -36.48 30.46
C GLU A 103 -0.98 -35.94 30.05
N LEU A 104 -1.52 -36.55 28.97
CA LEU A 104 -2.95 -36.59 28.61
C LEU A 104 -3.65 -37.81 29.26
N PRO A 105 -4.95 -37.70 29.59
CA PRO A 105 -5.90 -38.66 29.02
C PRO A 105 -7.24 -38.04 28.55
N ALA A 106 -7.91 -38.73 27.63
CA ALA A 106 -9.23 -38.37 27.06
C ALA A 106 -10.38 -39.18 27.72
N THR A 107 -11.69 -39.05 27.47
CA THR A 107 -12.58 -38.47 26.40
C THR A 107 -14.01 -38.34 27.05
N PRO A 108 -15.19 -38.22 26.38
CA PRO A 108 -15.62 -37.62 25.10
C PRO A 108 -16.91 -36.73 25.19
N ALA A 109 -17.39 -36.25 24.01
CA ALA A 109 -18.77 -35.80 23.70
C ALA A 109 -19.21 -34.42 24.28
N VAL A 110 -20.19 -33.67 23.72
CA VAL A 110 -21.35 -33.99 22.85
C VAL A 110 -21.58 -32.88 21.80
N LEU A 111 -22.06 -33.24 20.61
CA LEU A 111 -22.58 -32.33 19.55
C LEU A 111 -24.11 -32.24 19.65
N PRO A 112 -24.73 -31.05 19.45
CA PRO A 112 -25.76 -30.99 18.40
C PRO A 112 -25.87 -29.64 17.66
N GLU A 113 -25.93 -29.71 16.33
CA GLU A 113 -26.76 -28.84 15.46
C GLU A 113 -28.23 -29.33 15.53
N PRO A 114 -29.26 -28.67 14.91
CA PRO A 114 -29.23 -27.47 14.07
C PRO A 114 -30.31 -26.40 14.40
N ALA A 115 -30.22 -25.22 13.77
CA ALA A 115 -31.39 -24.46 13.32
C ALA A 115 -30.99 -23.49 12.18
N ALA A 116 -31.65 -23.60 11.03
CA ALA A 116 -31.52 -22.62 9.95
C ALA A 116 -32.45 -21.43 10.22
N ASP A 117 -32.03 -20.24 9.82
CA ASP A 117 -32.96 -19.16 9.51
C ASP A 117 -32.55 -18.49 8.18
N THR A 118 -33.53 -18.13 7.39
CA THR A 118 -33.37 -17.71 5.98
C THR A 118 -34.09 -16.38 5.75
N VAL A 119 -33.33 -15.33 5.44
CA VAL A 119 -33.85 -14.01 5.07
C VAL A 119 -33.12 -13.53 3.80
N PRO A 120 -33.83 -13.00 2.79
CA PRO A 120 -33.31 -12.95 1.41
C PRO A 120 -32.36 -11.79 1.11
N ALA A 121 -31.57 -11.97 0.06
CA ALA A 121 -30.66 -10.95 -0.48
C ALA A 121 -31.43 -9.79 -1.16
N PRO A 122 -31.02 -8.53 -0.97
CA PRO A 122 -31.42 -7.42 -1.83
C PRO A 122 -30.58 -7.44 -3.11
N THR A 123 -31.23 -7.57 -4.27
CA THR A 123 -30.61 -7.27 -5.57
C THR A 123 -30.41 -5.76 -5.71
N PRO A 124 -29.19 -5.25 -5.96
CA PRO A 124 -29.02 -3.87 -6.40
C PRO A 124 -29.62 -3.71 -7.80
N HIS A 125 -30.56 -2.79 -7.94
CA HIS A 125 -31.04 -2.36 -9.25
C HIS A 125 -29.93 -1.60 -9.98
N ILE A 126 -29.70 -1.93 -11.25
CA ILE A 126 -28.87 -1.12 -12.14
C ILE A 126 -29.79 -0.11 -12.82
N ASP A 127 -29.70 1.15 -12.41
CA ASP A 127 -30.26 2.28 -13.16
C ASP A 127 -29.23 2.75 -14.20
N PRO A 128 -29.48 2.61 -15.51
CA PRO A 128 -28.52 2.91 -16.56
C PRO A 128 -28.72 4.33 -17.11
N ASP A 129 -28.52 5.36 -16.28
CA ASP A 129 -28.36 6.72 -16.79
C ASP A 129 -27.48 7.58 -15.87
N PHE A 130 -26.22 7.76 -16.27
CA PHE A 130 -25.36 8.81 -15.72
C PHE A 130 -24.78 9.61 -16.88
N ASP A 131 -25.32 10.82 -17.04
CA ASP A 131 -25.08 11.72 -18.17
C ASP A 131 -23.60 12.10 -18.30
N LEU A 132 -23.09 11.98 -19.53
CA LEU A 132 -21.70 12.21 -19.90
C LEU A 132 -21.40 13.70 -20.16
N THR A 133 -21.59 14.57 -19.17
CA THR A 133 -21.15 15.97 -19.29
C THR A 133 -20.48 16.53 -18.04
N SER A 134 -19.15 16.42 -17.97
CA SER A 134 -18.30 17.36 -17.22
C SER A 134 -16.86 17.38 -17.74
N GLY A 135 -16.35 18.59 -18.00
CA GLY A 135 -14.93 18.95 -17.96
C GLY A 135 -13.97 18.17 -18.86
N GLY A 136 -13.83 18.58 -20.12
CA GLY A 136 -12.67 18.17 -20.90
C GLY A 136 -11.42 18.96 -20.49
N GLU A 137 -10.49 18.31 -19.77
CA GLU A 137 -9.05 18.40 -20.04
C GLU A 137 -8.28 17.27 -19.33
N ARG A 138 -7.27 16.71 -20.00
CA ARG A 138 -6.63 15.42 -19.68
C ARG A 138 -7.61 14.24 -19.68
N ARG A 139 -7.73 13.57 -20.83
CA ARG A 139 -8.01 12.13 -20.83
C ARG A 139 -6.83 11.42 -20.16
N SER A 140 -6.84 11.32 -18.83
CA SER A 140 -6.06 10.29 -18.16
C SER A 140 -6.51 8.97 -18.79
N ARG A 141 -5.57 8.30 -19.47
CA ARG A 141 -5.80 6.90 -19.82
C ARG A 141 -5.91 6.21 -18.48
N VAL A 142 -7.11 5.74 -18.11
CA VAL A 142 -7.32 4.94 -16.91
C VAL A 142 -6.30 3.81 -16.96
N ARG A 143 -5.22 3.95 -16.20
CA ARG A 143 -4.17 2.94 -16.12
C ARG A 143 -4.71 1.95 -15.12
N SER A 144 -5.22 0.85 -15.65
CA SER A 144 -5.66 -0.29 -14.87
C SER A 144 -4.58 -1.34 -14.88
N ALA A 145 -4.30 -1.98 -13.74
CA ALA A 145 -3.56 -3.24 -13.71
C ALA A 145 -4.54 -4.40 -13.49
N MET A 146 -4.13 -5.60 -13.88
CA MET A 146 -4.79 -6.83 -13.47
C MET A 146 -3.87 -7.55 -12.49
N ILE A 147 -4.39 -7.93 -11.33
CA ILE A 147 -3.72 -8.89 -10.44
C ILE A 147 -4.30 -10.27 -10.66
N THR A 148 -3.44 -11.28 -10.53
CA THR A 148 -3.80 -12.69 -10.55
C THR A 148 -3.21 -13.33 -9.31
N PHE A 149 -4.07 -13.74 -8.38
CA PHE A 149 -3.69 -14.42 -7.15
C PHE A 149 -3.25 -15.87 -7.43
N ASP A 150 -2.55 -16.49 -6.48
CA ASP A 150 -2.05 -17.85 -6.62
C ASP A 150 -3.15 -18.94 -6.68
N ASP A 151 -4.37 -18.63 -6.24
CA ASP A 151 -5.58 -19.45 -6.43
C ASP A 151 -6.20 -19.31 -7.84
N GLY A 152 -5.65 -18.44 -8.68
CA GLY A 152 -6.13 -18.16 -10.04
C GLY A 152 -7.26 -17.12 -10.12
N SER A 153 -7.74 -16.59 -9.00
CA SER A 153 -8.65 -15.44 -9.00
C SER A 153 -7.97 -14.18 -9.54
N THR A 154 -8.75 -13.28 -10.12
CA THR A 154 -8.22 -12.10 -10.82
C THR A 154 -9.05 -10.87 -10.53
N GLU A 155 -8.37 -9.73 -10.36
CA GLU A 155 -9.02 -8.46 -10.07
C GLU A 155 -8.40 -7.31 -10.86
N ILE A 156 -9.20 -6.30 -11.21
CA ILE A 156 -8.77 -5.16 -12.02
C ILE A 156 -8.63 -3.92 -11.13
N ILE A 157 -7.38 -3.59 -10.83
CA ILE A 157 -6.98 -2.38 -10.11
C ILE A 157 -7.29 -1.16 -10.97
N ARG A 158 -7.96 -0.18 -10.36
CA ARG A 158 -8.08 1.20 -10.86
C ARG A 158 -7.82 2.13 -9.67
N GLY A 159 -7.02 3.18 -9.87
CA GLY A 159 -6.66 4.09 -8.79
C GLY A 159 -5.76 3.44 -7.73
N THR A 160 -6.09 3.68 -6.47
CA THR A 160 -5.41 3.20 -5.26
C THR A 160 -6.25 2.12 -4.59
N ILE A 161 -5.65 0.95 -4.35
CA ILE A 161 -6.31 -0.16 -3.66
C ILE A 161 -5.56 -0.61 -2.41
N LEU A 162 -6.29 -1.03 -1.40
CA LEU A 162 -5.76 -1.65 -0.18
C LEU A 162 -6.03 -3.14 -0.19
N LEU A 163 -4.98 -3.95 -0.08
CA LEU A 163 -5.06 -5.40 0.01
C LEU A 163 -4.82 -5.87 1.44
N GLY A 164 -5.57 -6.90 1.87
CA GLY A 164 -5.33 -7.60 3.12
C GLY A 164 -6.39 -8.65 3.40
N ARG A 165 -6.32 -9.34 4.55
CA ARG A 165 -7.32 -10.39 4.89
C ARG A 165 -8.66 -9.83 5.34
N ARG A 166 -8.69 -8.58 5.81
CA ARG A 166 -9.86 -7.83 6.31
C ARG A 166 -9.59 -6.32 6.18
N PRO A 167 -9.48 -5.78 4.97
CA PRO A 167 -9.36 -4.35 4.77
C PRO A 167 -10.66 -3.65 5.22
N PRO A 168 -10.60 -2.46 5.84
CA PRO A 168 -11.80 -1.70 6.18
C PRO A 168 -12.43 -1.10 4.93
N GLU A 169 -13.72 -1.33 4.68
CA GLU A 169 -14.41 -0.92 3.43
C GLU A 169 -14.32 0.59 3.20
N ASP A 170 -14.53 1.41 4.25
CA ASP A 170 -14.37 2.86 4.22
C ASP A 170 -12.90 3.31 4.47
N ALA A 171 -11.94 2.67 3.79
CA ALA A 171 -10.54 3.06 3.87
C ALA A 171 -10.33 4.46 3.25
N GLU A 172 -10.35 5.47 4.12
CA GLU A 172 -9.82 6.82 3.97
C GLU A 172 -8.72 6.91 2.88
N GLY A 173 -9.05 7.43 1.68
CA GLY A 173 -8.11 7.65 0.56
C GLY A 173 -7.96 6.51 -0.45
N VAL A 174 -8.61 5.37 -0.23
CA VAL A 174 -8.57 4.19 -1.10
C VAL A 174 -9.78 4.19 -2.04
N ASP A 175 -9.58 3.85 -3.32
CA ASP A 175 -10.66 3.72 -4.32
C ASP A 175 -11.40 2.38 -4.23
N ALA A 176 -10.71 1.29 -3.86
CA ALA A 176 -11.31 -0.02 -3.60
C ALA A 176 -10.46 -0.90 -2.67
N THR A 177 -11.11 -1.77 -1.89
CA THR A 177 -10.45 -2.72 -0.99
C THR A 177 -10.53 -4.15 -1.50
N VAL A 178 -9.42 -4.88 -1.44
CA VAL A 178 -9.31 -6.26 -1.91
C VAL A 178 -9.10 -7.20 -0.73
N THR A 179 -10.09 -8.08 -0.50
CA THR A 179 -9.99 -9.12 0.52
C THR A 179 -9.26 -10.34 -0.03
N VAL A 180 -8.12 -10.67 0.58
CA VAL A 180 -7.35 -11.87 0.28
C VAL A 180 -7.78 -12.98 1.23
N ASP A 181 -8.30 -14.09 0.70
CA ASP A 181 -8.57 -15.28 1.53
C ASP A 181 -7.23 -15.90 1.99
N ASP A 182 -7.11 -16.04 3.30
CA ASP A 182 -5.88 -16.45 3.99
C ASP A 182 -6.25 -17.12 5.34
N PRO A 183 -6.66 -18.40 5.32
CA PRO A 183 -7.02 -19.12 6.55
C PRO A 183 -5.83 -19.30 7.51
N ALA A 184 -4.59 -19.24 7.00
CA ALA A 184 -3.36 -19.32 7.78
C ALA A 184 -3.08 -18.04 8.60
N ARG A 185 -3.76 -16.92 8.31
CA ARG A 185 -3.56 -15.61 8.95
C ARG A 185 -2.15 -15.01 8.73
N SER A 186 -1.49 -15.41 7.66
CA SER A 186 -0.20 -14.88 7.17
C SER A 186 -0.31 -13.44 6.63
N VAL A 187 -1.49 -13.01 6.18
CA VAL A 187 -1.77 -11.69 5.61
C VAL A 187 -2.36 -10.78 6.69
N SER A 188 -1.78 -9.59 6.92
CA SER A 188 -2.35 -8.55 7.81
C SER A 188 -3.76 -8.09 7.41
N LYS A 189 -4.51 -7.47 8.34
CA LYS A 189 -5.85 -6.89 8.09
C LYS A 189 -5.82 -5.93 6.90
N SER A 190 -4.91 -4.95 7.02
CA SER A 190 -4.37 -4.10 5.96
C SER A 190 -2.91 -4.55 5.76
N HIS A 191 -2.52 -4.98 4.56
CA HIS A 191 -1.20 -5.57 4.32
C HIS A 191 -0.34 -4.70 3.40
N CYS A 192 -0.83 -4.35 2.23
CA CYS A 192 -0.11 -3.49 1.30
C CYS A 192 -1.11 -2.71 0.42
N ILE A 193 -0.62 -1.63 -0.17
CA ILE A 193 -1.40 -0.79 -1.08
C ILE A 193 -0.75 -0.80 -2.45
N LEU A 194 -1.59 -0.91 -3.47
CA LEU A 194 -1.21 -0.79 -4.87
C LEU A 194 -1.86 0.46 -5.46
N SER A 195 -1.06 1.33 -6.05
CA SER A 195 -1.52 2.67 -6.42
C SER A 195 -0.87 3.18 -7.70
N PHE A 196 -1.67 3.81 -8.56
CA PHE A 196 -1.18 4.43 -9.78
C PHE A 196 -0.78 5.89 -9.56
N HIS A 197 0.48 6.22 -9.81
CA HIS A 197 0.96 7.61 -9.76
C HIS A 197 1.77 7.95 -11.02
N ASP A 198 1.37 9.01 -11.72
CA ASP A 198 1.74 9.36 -13.11
C ASP A 198 1.70 8.17 -14.11
N GLY A 199 0.86 7.18 -13.78
CA GLY A 199 0.67 5.95 -14.56
C GLY A 199 1.75 4.88 -14.37
N THR A 200 2.68 5.07 -13.45
CA THR A 200 3.49 3.98 -12.87
C THR A 200 2.69 3.34 -11.75
N LEU A 201 2.71 2.01 -11.63
CA LEU A 201 2.12 1.32 -10.49
C LEU A 201 3.17 1.25 -9.37
N TRP A 202 2.75 1.52 -8.15
CA TRP A 202 3.55 1.44 -6.94
C TRP A 202 2.95 0.41 -5.99
N VAL A 203 3.80 -0.21 -5.18
CA VAL A 203 3.42 -1.00 -4.01
C VAL A 203 4.04 -0.41 -2.76
N THR A 204 3.29 -0.38 -1.67
CA THR A 204 3.78 0.01 -0.35
C THR A 204 3.29 -0.97 0.71
N ASP A 205 4.19 -1.51 1.52
CA ASP A 205 3.83 -2.34 2.68
C ASP A 205 3.24 -1.49 3.82
N GLN A 206 2.16 -1.95 4.44
CA GLN A 206 1.42 -1.25 5.50
C GLN A 206 1.77 -1.73 6.90
N SER A 207 3.08 -1.89 7.17
CA SER A 207 3.60 -2.48 8.42
C SER A 207 3.04 -3.88 8.65
N SER A 208 3.11 -4.71 7.62
CA SER A 208 2.60 -6.08 7.67
C SER A 208 3.44 -6.96 8.61
N ALA A 209 2.79 -7.92 9.27
CA ALA A 209 3.47 -8.73 10.29
C ALA A 209 4.50 -9.72 9.71
N ASN A 210 4.32 -10.14 8.46
CA ASN A 210 5.17 -11.11 7.76
C ASN A 210 5.94 -10.51 6.58
N GLY A 211 5.78 -9.20 6.32
CA GLY A 211 6.43 -8.50 5.22
C GLY A 211 5.79 -8.73 3.85
N THR A 212 6.12 -7.83 2.92
CA THR A 212 5.83 -7.94 1.49
C THR A 212 7.14 -8.15 0.72
N THR A 213 7.28 -9.24 -0.03
CA THR A 213 8.43 -9.49 -0.92
C THR A 213 8.06 -9.22 -2.38
N VAL A 214 8.93 -8.55 -3.12
CA VAL A 214 8.69 -8.14 -4.52
C VAL A 214 9.78 -8.68 -5.45
N THR A 215 9.36 -9.57 -6.36
CA THR A 215 10.20 -10.26 -7.34
C THR A 215 9.84 -9.77 -8.75
N GLU A 216 10.71 -8.95 -9.33
CA GLU A 216 10.55 -8.46 -10.71
C GLU A 216 11.01 -9.54 -11.72
N PRO A 217 10.51 -9.55 -12.97
CA PRO A 217 10.92 -10.53 -13.98
C PRO A 217 12.44 -10.54 -14.20
N GLY A 218 13.09 -11.68 -13.94
CA GLY A 218 14.52 -11.86 -14.13
C GLY A 218 15.41 -11.13 -13.12
N LYS A 219 14.88 -10.70 -11.97
CA LYS A 219 15.65 -10.18 -10.83
C LYS A 219 15.44 -11.04 -9.59
N ASP A 220 16.36 -10.94 -8.64
CA ASP A 220 16.23 -11.56 -7.33
C ASP A 220 15.04 -10.95 -6.53
N PRO A 221 14.41 -11.73 -5.64
CA PRO A 221 13.43 -11.23 -4.68
C PRO A 221 14.06 -10.17 -3.77
N ILE A 222 13.29 -9.12 -3.48
CA ILE A 222 13.69 -8.04 -2.56
C ILE A 222 12.49 -7.73 -1.66
N ASP A 223 12.71 -7.80 -0.35
CA ASP A 223 11.72 -7.45 0.67
C ASP A 223 11.50 -5.93 0.72
N LEU A 224 10.25 -5.52 0.89
CA LEU A 224 9.91 -4.12 1.12
C LEU A 224 10.15 -3.75 2.58
N THR A 225 10.81 -2.62 2.79
CA THR A 225 10.77 -1.97 4.10
C THR A 225 9.35 -1.44 4.35
N PRO A 226 8.73 -1.72 5.52
CA PRO A 226 7.44 -1.15 5.89
C PRO A 226 7.32 0.35 5.60
N GLY A 227 6.15 0.75 5.11
CA GLY A 227 5.88 2.11 4.68
C GLY A 227 6.54 2.53 3.37
N HIS A 228 7.59 1.87 2.87
CA HIS A 228 8.35 2.36 1.72
C HIS A 228 7.75 1.90 0.37
N ALA A 229 7.49 2.86 -0.51
CA ALA A 229 6.96 2.59 -1.84
C ALA A 229 8.02 2.03 -2.81
N ARG A 230 7.61 1.10 -3.70
CA ARG A 230 8.44 0.57 -4.79
C ARG A 230 7.67 0.47 -6.10
N THR A 231 8.34 0.74 -7.22
CA THR A 231 7.77 0.57 -8.57
C THR A 231 7.45 -0.90 -8.85
N VAL A 232 6.26 -1.14 -9.41
CA VAL A 232 5.83 -2.44 -9.91
C VAL A 232 5.79 -2.41 -11.44
N VAL A 233 6.36 -3.42 -12.09
CA VAL A 233 6.32 -3.60 -13.55
C VAL A 233 5.41 -4.78 -13.92
N THR A 234 5.06 -4.89 -15.20
CA THR A 234 4.29 -6.05 -15.66
C THR A 234 5.11 -7.34 -15.51
N GLY A 235 4.47 -8.40 -15.02
CA GLY A 235 5.11 -9.67 -14.68
C GLY A 235 5.74 -9.72 -13.28
N THR A 236 5.76 -8.64 -12.51
CA THR A 236 6.21 -8.67 -11.11
C THR A 236 5.31 -9.58 -10.29
N ARG A 237 5.93 -10.50 -9.52
CA ARG A 237 5.26 -11.29 -8.49
C ARG A 237 5.47 -10.61 -7.14
N LEU A 238 4.39 -10.45 -6.41
CA LEU A 238 4.39 -9.99 -5.02
C LEU A 238 3.97 -11.15 -4.13
N GLN A 239 4.65 -11.30 -3.00
CA GLN A 239 4.33 -12.23 -1.95
C GLN A 239 4.00 -11.43 -0.69
N ILE A 240 2.91 -11.79 -0.03
CA ILE A 240 2.33 -11.13 1.14
C ILE A 240 2.04 -12.20 2.19
N GLY A 241 2.99 -12.42 3.11
CA GLY A 241 3.00 -13.64 3.93
C GLY A 241 3.10 -14.91 3.05
N ASP A 242 2.14 -15.83 3.20
CA ASP A 242 2.10 -17.10 2.46
C ASP A 242 1.29 -17.00 1.14
N ARG A 243 0.56 -15.90 0.92
CA ARG A 243 -0.21 -15.65 -0.30
C ARG A 243 0.65 -14.89 -1.31
N SER A 244 0.36 -15.03 -2.60
CA SER A 244 1.07 -14.28 -3.64
C SER A 244 0.20 -13.93 -4.83
N PHE A 245 0.57 -12.88 -5.55
CA PHE A 245 -0.12 -12.47 -6.77
C PHE A 245 0.87 -11.94 -7.81
N THR A 246 0.51 -12.05 -9.08
CA THR A 246 1.28 -11.52 -10.21
C THR A 246 0.55 -10.35 -10.83
N VAL A 247 1.28 -9.28 -11.13
CA VAL A 247 0.74 -8.05 -11.70
C VAL A 247 0.93 -8.04 -13.22
N THR A 248 -0.15 -7.81 -13.95
CA THR A 248 -0.14 -7.56 -15.40
C THR A 248 -0.55 -6.11 -15.67
N ILE A 249 0.37 -5.31 -16.22
CA ILE A 249 0.08 -3.92 -16.62
C ILE A 249 -0.11 -3.90 -18.14
N PRO A 250 -1.33 -3.65 -18.66
CA PRO A 250 -1.58 -3.62 -20.09
C PRO A 250 -0.81 -2.48 -20.76
N ALA A 251 -0.12 -2.80 -21.85
CA ALA A 251 0.64 -1.82 -22.61
C ALA A 251 -0.27 -0.65 -23.06
N PRO A 252 0.21 0.61 -23.02
CA PRO A 252 -0.59 1.75 -23.45
C PRO A 252 -0.94 1.61 -24.94
N ARG A 253 -2.21 1.30 -25.26
CA ARG A 253 -2.72 1.17 -26.64
C ARG A 253 -2.24 2.36 -27.49
N ALA A 254 -1.32 2.18 -28.42
CA ALA A 254 -0.85 3.28 -29.26
C ALA A 254 -2.05 3.95 -29.96
N THR A 255 -2.18 5.27 -29.84
CA THR A 255 -3.22 6.00 -30.57
C THR A 255 -2.85 5.94 -32.04
N ARG A 256 -3.54 5.11 -32.84
CA ARG A 256 -3.43 5.20 -34.30
C ARG A 256 -3.97 6.56 -34.73
N ALA A 257 -3.06 7.46 -35.11
CA ALA A 257 -3.43 8.58 -35.96
C ALA A 257 -4.02 8.05 -37.27
N ARG A 258 -5.05 8.74 -37.77
CA ARG A 258 -5.72 8.47 -39.04
C ARG A 258 -5.28 9.49 -40.08
#